data_AF-A0A5C8LL32-F1
#
_entry.id   AF-A0A5C8LL32-F1
#
_cell.length_a   1.000
_cell.length_b   1.000
_cell.length_c   1.000
_cell.angle_alpha   90.00
_cell.angle_beta   90.00
_cell.angle_gamma   90.00
#
_symmetry.space_group_name_H-M   'P 1'
#
loop_
_entity.id
_entity.type
_entity.pdbx_description
1 polymer ?
#
loop_
_entity_poly.entity_id
_entity_poly.type
_entity_poly.pdbx_seq_one_letter_code
_entity_poly.pdbx_strand_id
1 'polypeptide(L)'
;MANNIKNQQEILAKLNIHVLNPMQEEAVSVIETSKNTILLSPTGTGKTLAFLLPLMETLDPHLEEIQALILVPSRELAIQIEQVVRSMGSGYKVNAVYGGRPMSKDKIELKHNPAILIGTPGRILDHFMSDRFSRNHIKTLILDEYDKSLENGFEEEMKGIINELPSLNKRILTSATQGVSIPKFVQLDKPKVINYLTEKASAKLTLQTVVAPDKSKLNTLLELLQYIGNEPGIIFCNLKDSISFVSSFLERHNVNHACFSGGMEQKDRERALIKFRNGTCQILVATDLAARGIDIPEMKYIIHYELPIHEEEFTHRNGRTARVNAKGTAYLIKWEKESLPEFIKGSKKVDISKKAPQKAQFWETLFISGGRKDKISKGDIAGLFFKQGGLNKDQLGVIELKQDCTFVAVPLSIANELVDKLNNTRLKKKKVRISVL
;
A
#
# COMPACT_ATOMS: atom_id res chain seq x y z
N MET A 1 14.55 -29.48 -1.82
CA MET A 1 14.55 -29.29 -0.35
C MET A 1 13.17 -28.78 -0.01
N ALA A 2 12.38 -29.54 0.76
CA ALA A 2 11.06 -29.11 1.18
C ALA A 2 11.21 -27.76 1.91
N ASN A 3 10.50 -26.73 1.44
CA ASN A 3 10.41 -25.50 2.21
C ASN A 3 9.77 -25.88 3.55
N ASN A 4 10.47 -25.68 4.66
CA ASN A 4 9.90 -25.93 5.98
C ASN A 4 8.65 -25.07 6.13
N ILE A 5 7.47 -25.70 6.19
CA ILE A 5 6.19 -25.00 6.29
C ILE A 5 6.03 -24.54 7.71
N LYS A 6 5.88 -23.23 7.89
CA LYS A 6 5.76 -22.65 9.22
C LYS A 6 4.34 -22.78 9.76
N ASN A 7 4.22 -23.09 11.04
CA ASN A 7 2.94 -22.98 11.74
C ASN A 7 2.61 -21.51 12.09
N GLN A 8 1.39 -21.26 12.57
CA GLN A 8 0.93 -19.93 12.94
C GLN A 8 1.86 -19.22 13.94
N GLN A 9 2.31 -19.92 14.99
CA GLN A 9 3.18 -19.33 16.02
C GLN A 9 4.53 -18.88 15.45
N GLU A 10 5.14 -19.69 14.56
CA GLU A 10 6.39 -19.36 13.90
C GLU A 10 6.26 -18.19 12.91
N ILE A 11 5.09 -18.06 12.27
CA ILE A 11 4.75 -16.92 11.42
C ILE A 11 4.63 -15.65 12.27
N LEU A 12 3.87 -15.70 13.36
CA LEU A 12 3.67 -14.56 14.27
C LEU A 12 4.99 -14.10 14.90
N ALA A 13 5.82 -15.05 15.37
CA ALA A 13 7.16 -14.76 15.89
C ALA A 13 8.04 -14.05 14.85
N LYS A 14 8.01 -14.50 13.59
CA LYS A 14 8.78 -13.85 12.52
C LYS A 14 8.29 -12.45 12.18
N LEU A 15 6.98 -12.21 12.30
CA LEU A 15 6.38 -10.89 12.11
C LEU A 15 6.53 -9.98 13.34
N ASN A 16 7.11 -10.47 14.44
CA ASN A 16 7.17 -9.80 15.74
C ASN A 16 5.77 -9.41 16.27
N ILE A 17 4.79 -10.30 16.07
CA ILE A 17 3.43 -10.14 16.58
C ILE A 17 3.29 -11.07 17.79
N HIS A 18 3.13 -10.50 18.97
CA HIS A 18 3.02 -11.26 20.21
C HIS A 18 1.60 -11.76 20.47
N VAL A 19 0.59 -10.95 20.14
CA VAL A 19 -0.83 -11.23 20.38
C VAL A 19 -1.64 -10.67 19.20
N LEU A 20 -2.66 -11.41 18.78
CA LEU A 20 -3.61 -10.96 17.76
C LEU A 20 -4.61 -9.97 18.36
N ASN A 21 -5.14 -9.06 17.57
CA ASN A 21 -6.23 -8.21 18.06
C ASN A 21 -7.58 -8.97 18.02
N PRO A 22 -8.63 -8.50 18.74
CA PRO A 22 -9.92 -9.20 18.83
C PRO A 22 -10.53 -9.56 17.46
N MET A 23 -10.46 -8.61 16.50
CA MET A 23 -10.93 -8.84 15.13
C MET A 23 -10.16 -9.98 14.44
N GLN A 24 -8.84 -10.03 14.60
CA GLN A 24 -8.01 -11.10 14.03
C GLN A 24 -8.29 -12.45 14.69
N GLU A 25 -8.45 -12.51 16.01
CA GLU A 25 -8.76 -13.75 16.73
C GLU A 25 -10.12 -14.34 16.28
N GLU A 26 -11.16 -13.50 16.24
CA GLU A 26 -12.48 -13.92 15.77
C GLU A 26 -12.45 -14.32 14.30
N ALA A 27 -11.78 -13.53 13.45
CA ALA A 27 -11.66 -13.83 12.03
C ALA A 27 -10.97 -15.17 11.76
N VAL A 28 -9.86 -15.48 12.46
CA VAL A 28 -9.17 -16.77 12.34
C VAL A 28 -10.14 -17.91 12.68
N SER A 29 -10.79 -17.85 13.85
CA SER A 29 -11.72 -18.89 14.31
C SER A 29 -12.92 -19.10 13.37
N VAL A 30 -13.50 -18.02 12.85
CA VAL A 30 -14.68 -18.09 11.98
C VAL A 30 -14.30 -18.54 10.57
N ILE A 31 -13.16 -18.07 10.03
CA ILE A 31 -12.69 -18.46 8.70
C ILE A 31 -12.33 -19.94 8.68
N GLU A 32 -11.72 -20.50 9.73
CA GLU A 32 -11.42 -21.93 9.81
C GLU A 32 -12.68 -22.80 9.70
N THR A 33 -13.74 -22.41 10.39
CA THR A 33 -14.97 -23.21 10.54
C THR A 33 -16.04 -22.93 9.49
N SER A 34 -15.97 -21.80 8.78
CA SER A 34 -16.96 -21.38 7.79
C SER A 34 -16.48 -21.53 6.36
N LYS A 35 -17.41 -21.90 5.45
CA LYS A 35 -17.17 -21.86 4.00
C LYS A 35 -17.20 -20.43 3.46
N ASN A 36 -18.10 -19.59 3.97
CA ASN A 36 -18.34 -18.24 3.47
C ASN A 36 -18.25 -17.25 4.63
N THR A 37 -17.39 -16.25 4.51
CA THR A 37 -17.16 -15.25 5.56
C THR A 37 -17.15 -13.85 4.96
N ILE A 38 -17.81 -12.92 5.65
CA ILE A 38 -17.75 -11.48 5.38
C ILE A 38 -17.08 -10.82 6.58
N LEU A 39 -15.95 -10.17 6.36
CA LEU A 39 -15.20 -9.41 7.37
C LEU A 39 -15.34 -7.91 7.09
N LEU A 40 -16.12 -7.23 7.92
CA LEU A 40 -16.30 -5.79 7.87
C LEU A 40 -15.43 -5.14 8.94
N SER A 41 -14.41 -4.40 8.53
CA SER A 41 -13.50 -3.73 9.49
C SER A 41 -12.82 -2.53 8.83
N PRO A 42 -12.53 -1.45 9.57
CA PRO A 42 -11.82 -0.28 9.03
C PRO A 42 -10.47 -0.62 8.38
N THR A 43 -9.97 0.27 7.54
CA THR A 43 -8.62 0.11 6.97
C THR A 43 -7.56 0.26 8.06
N GLY A 44 -6.49 -0.54 7.98
CA GLY A 44 -5.39 -0.48 8.94
C GLY A 44 -5.59 -1.30 10.22
N THR A 45 -6.69 -2.05 10.36
CA THR A 45 -6.95 -2.95 11.51
C THR A 45 -6.26 -4.32 11.41
N GLY A 46 -5.56 -4.59 10.30
CA GLY A 46 -4.85 -5.85 10.08
C GLY A 46 -5.68 -6.96 9.43
N LYS A 47 -6.74 -6.62 8.67
CA LYS A 47 -7.57 -7.56 7.90
C LYS A 47 -6.77 -8.56 7.06
N THR A 48 -5.69 -8.08 6.42
CA THR A 48 -4.82 -8.92 5.60
C THR A 48 -4.26 -10.12 6.37
N LEU A 49 -3.78 -9.89 7.60
CA LEU A 49 -3.28 -10.99 8.42
C LEU A 49 -4.41 -11.92 8.85
N ALA A 50 -5.59 -11.35 9.15
CA ALA A 50 -6.77 -12.07 9.61
C ALA A 50 -7.23 -13.17 8.64
N PHE A 51 -7.20 -12.93 7.32
CA PHE A 51 -7.51 -13.97 6.33
C PHE A 51 -6.30 -14.78 5.87
N LEU A 52 -5.08 -14.24 5.96
CA LEU A 52 -3.87 -14.96 5.53
C LEU A 52 -3.47 -16.07 6.50
N LEU A 53 -3.60 -15.87 7.80
CA LEU A 53 -3.26 -16.89 8.81
C LEU A 53 -4.04 -18.20 8.58
N PRO A 54 -5.38 -18.21 8.60
CA PRO A 54 -6.15 -19.43 8.37
C PRO A 54 -5.99 -19.96 6.94
N LEU A 55 -5.69 -19.09 5.96
CA LEU A 55 -5.38 -19.54 4.61
C LEU A 55 -4.14 -20.46 4.59
N MET A 56 -3.05 -20.10 5.27
CA MET A 56 -1.81 -20.89 5.25
C MET A 56 -2.01 -22.33 5.74
N GLU A 57 -2.92 -22.55 6.69
CA GLU A 57 -3.21 -23.88 7.25
C GLU A 57 -4.01 -24.76 6.29
N THR A 58 -4.75 -24.16 5.34
CA THR A 58 -5.55 -24.89 4.35
C THR A 58 -4.78 -25.30 3.10
N LEU A 59 -3.58 -24.74 2.89
CA LEU A 59 -2.76 -25.03 1.72
C LEU A 59 -2.06 -26.39 1.87
N ASP A 60 -2.01 -27.15 0.78
CA ASP A 60 -1.28 -28.41 0.69
C ASP A 60 0.15 -28.14 0.17
N PRO A 61 1.21 -28.45 0.96
CA PRO A 61 2.58 -28.23 0.53
C PRO A 61 3.09 -29.21 -0.53
N HIS A 62 2.37 -30.30 -0.77
CA HIS A 62 2.72 -31.29 -1.79
C HIS A 62 2.07 -31.01 -3.15
N LEU A 63 1.13 -30.07 -3.21
CA LEU A 63 0.41 -29.71 -4.44
C LEU A 63 1.04 -28.47 -5.08
N GLU A 64 1.76 -28.67 -6.19
CA GLU A 64 2.41 -27.61 -6.98
C GLU A 64 1.44 -26.88 -7.93
N GLU A 65 0.23 -26.58 -7.46
CA GLU A 65 -0.81 -25.90 -8.22
C GLU A 65 -1.29 -24.63 -7.50
N ILE A 66 -2.02 -23.78 -8.22
CA ILE A 66 -2.66 -22.62 -7.60
C ILE A 66 -3.84 -23.09 -6.76
N GLN A 67 -3.80 -22.80 -5.47
CA GLN A 67 -4.77 -23.28 -4.48
C GLN A 67 -5.67 -22.16 -3.94
N ALA A 68 -5.16 -20.92 -3.95
CA ALA A 68 -5.88 -19.75 -3.50
C ALA A 68 -5.72 -18.57 -4.47
N LEU A 69 -6.85 -17.91 -4.72
CA LEU A 69 -6.92 -16.70 -5.53
C LEU A 69 -7.36 -15.52 -4.65
N ILE A 70 -6.59 -14.44 -4.66
CA ILE A 70 -6.90 -13.19 -3.96
C ILE A 70 -7.12 -12.10 -5.00
N LEU A 71 -8.37 -11.64 -5.15
CA LEU A 71 -8.72 -10.52 -6.01
C LEU A 71 -8.70 -9.22 -5.22
N VAL A 72 -8.09 -8.20 -5.82
CA VAL A 72 -7.91 -6.88 -5.20
C VAL A 72 -8.19 -5.75 -6.20
N PRO A 73 -8.68 -4.58 -5.75
CA PRO A 73 -9.06 -3.49 -6.65
C PRO A 73 -7.87 -2.72 -7.25
N SER A 74 -6.67 -2.84 -6.68
CA SER A 74 -5.51 -2.03 -7.08
C SER A 74 -4.21 -2.84 -7.18
N ARG A 75 -3.27 -2.31 -7.97
CA ARG A 75 -1.94 -2.90 -8.18
C ARG A 75 -1.13 -2.84 -6.89
N GLU A 76 -1.26 -1.73 -6.19
CA GLU A 76 -0.59 -1.43 -4.94
C GLU A 76 -1.00 -2.42 -3.85
N LEU A 77 -2.30 -2.71 -3.73
CA LEU A 77 -2.80 -3.69 -2.76
C LEU A 77 -2.30 -5.10 -3.10
N ALA A 78 -2.27 -5.46 -4.38
CA ALA A 78 -1.71 -6.75 -4.81
C ALA A 78 -0.26 -6.94 -4.35
N ILE A 79 0.57 -5.91 -4.58
CA ILE A 79 1.98 -5.90 -4.17
C ILE A 79 2.11 -5.93 -2.64
N GLN A 80 1.24 -5.20 -1.92
CA GLN A 80 1.27 -5.16 -0.47
C GLN A 80 0.96 -6.55 0.13
N ILE A 81 -0.12 -7.19 -0.30
CA ILE A 81 -0.48 -8.53 0.18
C ILE A 81 0.63 -9.52 -0.17
N GLU A 82 1.21 -9.44 -1.37
CA GLU A 82 2.34 -10.28 -1.76
C GLU A 82 3.53 -10.10 -0.80
N GLN A 83 3.86 -8.87 -0.41
CA GLN A 83 4.94 -8.58 0.53
C GLN A 83 4.63 -9.15 1.93
N VAL A 84 3.38 -9.06 2.40
CA VAL A 84 2.95 -9.65 3.68
C VAL A 84 3.10 -11.18 3.63
N VAL A 85 2.62 -11.84 2.57
CA VAL A 85 2.77 -13.29 2.43
C VAL A 85 4.25 -13.70 2.40
N ARG A 86 5.11 -12.91 1.72
CA ARG A 86 6.56 -13.16 1.69
C ARG A 86 7.22 -12.92 3.06
N SER A 87 6.78 -11.93 3.83
CA SER A 87 7.35 -11.63 5.15
C SER A 87 6.99 -12.71 6.18
N MET A 88 5.76 -13.25 6.12
CA MET A 88 5.33 -14.44 6.89
C MET A 88 6.32 -15.60 6.70
N GLY A 89 6.84 -15.75 5.47
CA GLY A 89 7.81 -16.79 5.13
C GLY A 89 7.32 -18.18 5.47
N SER A 90 6.06 -18.44 5.15
CA SER A 90 5.35 -19.70 5.37
C SER A 90 5.92 -20.88 4.57
N GLY A 91 6.78 -20.63 3.59
CA GLY A 91 7.31 -21.65 2.68
C GLY A 91 6.51 -21.78 1.38
N TYR A 92 5.29 -21.22 1.33
CA TYR A 92 4.48 -21.17 0.12
C TYR A 92 4.96 -20.13 -0.89
N LYS A 93 4.92 -20.49 -2.17
CA LYS A 93 5.19 -19.56 -3.26
C LYS A 93 3.95 -18.69 -3.51
N VAL A 94 4.19 -17.37 -3.61
CA VAL A 94 3.17 -16.35 -3.93
C VAL A 94 3.65 -15.52 -5.11
N ASN A 95 2.73 -15.16 -6.01
CA ASN A 95 2.96 -14.17 -7.07
C ASN A 95 1.79 -13.18 -7.12
N ALA A 96 2.08 -11.92 -7.46
CA ALA A 96 1.07 -10.91 -7.79
C ALA A 96 1.07 -10.56 -9.29
N VAL A 97 -0.12 -10.54 -9.91
CA VAL A 97 -0.32 -10.15 -11.32
C VAL A 97 -1.32 -9.01 -11.45
N TYR A 98 -0.96 -7.98 -12.21
CA TYR A 98 -1.78 -6.78 -12.35
C TYR A 98 -1.46 -6.02 -13.63
N GLY A 99 -2.37 -5.14 -14.06
CA GLY A 99 -2.20 -4.33 -15.27
C GLY A 99 -0.99 -3.40 -15.23
N GLY A 100 -0.52 -2.95 -16.39
CA GLY A 100 0.63 -2.02 -16.51
C GLY A 100 2.02 -2.68 -16.32
N ARG A 101 2.06 -4.00 -16.12
CA ARG A 101 3.30 -4.80 -16.16
C ARG A 101 3.35 -5.61 -17.46
N PRO A 102 4.53 -5.76 -18.10
CA PRO A 102 4.66 -6.60 -19.30
C PRO A 102 4.18 -8.03 -19.06
N MET A 103 3.30 -8.52 -19.94
CA MET A 103 2.72 -9.86 -19.85
C MET A 103 3.76 -10.99 -19.92
N SER A 104 4.88 -10.73 -20.59
CA SER A 104 6.02 -11.64 -20.62
C SER A 104 6.57 -11.96 -19.22
N LYS A 105 6.54 -10.99 -18.29
CA LYS A 105 6.99 -11.22 -16.92
C LYS A 105 6.05 -12.18 -16.18
N ASP A 106 4.74 -12.00 -16.30
CA ASP A 106 3.75 -12.89 -15.70
C ASP A 106 3.90 -14.32 -16.24
N LYS A 107 4.05 -14.47 -17.57
CA LYS A 107 4.27 -15.77 -18.21
C LYS A 107 5.50 -16.48 -17.61
N ILE A 108 6.61 -15.77 -17.43
CA ILE A 108 7.84 -16.34 -16.86
C ILE A 108 7.62 -16.75 -15.40
N GLU A 109 6.96 -15.93 -14.60
CA GLU A 109 6.76 -16.17 -13.16
C GLU A 109 5.74 -17.27 -12.88
N LEU A 110 4.75 -17.44 -13.76
CA LEU A 110 3.71 -18.47 -13.70
C LEU A 110 4.09 -19.79 -14.40
N LYS A 111 5.28 -19.90 -15.03
CA LYS A 111 5.81 -21.20 -15.48
C LYS A 111 5.93 -22.23 -14.34
N HIS A 112 6.09 -21.72 -13.12
CA HIS A 112 6.03 -22.52 -11.90
C HIS A 112 4.89 -21.96 -11.07
N ASN A 113 3.82 -22.73 -10.90
CA ASN A 113 2.61 -22.23 -10.26
C ASN A 113 2.88 -21.82 -8.81
N PRO A 114 2.45 -20.62 -8.38
CA PRO A 114 2.44 -20.27 -6.97
C PRO A 114 1.25 -20.96 -6.27
N ALA A 115 1.38 -21.31 -4.99
CA ALA A 115 0.24 -21.80 -4.21
C ALA A 115 -0.82 -20.69 -4.03
N ILE A 116 -0.38 -19.43 -3.97
CA ILE A 116 -1.23 -18.25 -3.81
C ILE A 116 -1.02 -17.31 -5.00
N LEU A 117 -2.09 -17.03 -5.74
CA LEU A 117 -2.11 -16.02 -6.79
C LEU A 117 -2.90 -14.79 -6.31
N ILE A 118 -2.28 -13.62 -6.39
CA ILE A 118 -2.91 -12.34 -6.07
C ILE A 118 -3.05 -11.55 -7.37
N GLY A 119 -4.18 -10.88 -7.60
CA GLY A 119 -4.24 -10.00 -8.76
C GLY A 119 -5.47 -9.13 -8.89
N THR A 120 -5.35 -8.15 -9.79
CA THR A 120 -6.47 -7.29 -10.16
C THR A 120 -7.42 -8.01 -11.12
N PRO A 121 -8.75 -7.88 -11.00
CA PRO A 121 -9.74 -8.63 -11.80
C PRO A 121 -9.43 -8.68 -13.30
N GLY A 122 -9.27 -7.54 -13.96
CA GLY A 122 -9.01 -7.52 -15.41
C GLY A 122 -7.75 -8.29 -15.84
N ARG A 123 -6.69 -8.32 -15.02
CA ARG A 123 -5.47 -9.07 -15.35
C ARG A 123 -5.62 -10.57 -15.10
N ILE A 124 -6.33 -10.96 -14.05
CA ILE A 124 -6.62 -12.38 -13.78
C ILE A 124 -7.52 -12.93 -14.89
N LEU A 125 -8.55 -12.18 -15.30
CA LEU A 125 -9.44 -12.58 -16.38
C LEU A 125 -8.66 -12.79 -17.70
N ASP A 126 -7.74 -11.90 -18.08
CA ASP A 126 -6.88 -12.06 -19.26
C ASP A 126 -6.08 -13.38 -19.22
N HIS A 127 -5.54 -13.75 -18.05
CA HIS A 127 -4.85 -15.04 -17.88
C HIS A 127 -5.80 -16.24 -18.00
N PHE A 128 -7.02 -16.12 -17.48
CA PHE A 128 -8.07 -17.13 -17.52
C PHE A 128 -8.58 -17.35 -18.96
N MET A 129 -8.89 -16.28 -19.69
CA MET A 129 -9.32 -16.35 -21.09
C MET A 129 -8.24 -16.93 -22.00
N SER A 130 -6.97 -16.75 -21.65
CA SER A 130 -5.82 -17.32 -22.37
C SER A 130 -5.45 -18.75 -21.94
N ASP A 131 -6.17 -19.35 -20.98
CA ASP A 131 -5.91 -20.67 -20.40
C ASP A 131 -4.44 -20.94 -20.01
N ARG A 132 -3.83 -19.99 -19.29
CA ARG A 132 -2.38 -20.02 -19.03
C ARG A 132 -1.95 -20.91 -17.86
N PHE A 133 -2.88 -21.29 -17.01
CA PHE A 133 -2.66 -22.18 -15.86
C PHE A 133 -3.97 -22.86 -15.45
N SER A 134 -3.84 -24.00 -14.76
CA SER A 134 -4.98 -24.77 -14.29
C SER A 134 -5.73 -24.03 -13.17
N ARG A 135 -7.07 -24.04 -13.25
CA ARG A 135 -7.98 -23.46 -12.25
C ARG A 135 -8.59 -24.52 -11.33
N ASN A 136 -8.33 -25.80 -11.61
CA ASN A 136 -9.01 -26.95 -10.99
C ASN A 136 -8.69 -27.13 -9.51
N HIS A 137 -7.62 -26.52 -9.01
CA HIS A 137 -7.19 -26.66 -7.62
C HIS A 137 -7.43 -25.41 -6.78
N ILE A 138 -7.99 -24.34 -7.37
CA ILE A 138 -8.32 -23.11 -6.66
C ILE A 138 -9.55 -23.38 -5.80
N LYS A 139 -9.32 -23.63 -4.50
CA LYS A 139 -10.36 -23.97 -3.52
C LYS A 139 -10.83 -22.75 -2.73
N THR A 140 -9.96 -21.75 -2.56
CA THR A 140 -10.23 -20.56 -1.77
C THR A 140 -10.17 -19.29 -2.64
N LEU A 141 -11.23 -18.48 -2.57
CA LEU A 141 -11.30 -17.14 -3.14
C LEU A 141 -11.36 -16.10 -2.03
N ILE A 142 -10.48 -15.10 -2.08
CA ILE A 142 -10.52 -13.93 -1.21
C ILE A 142 -10.79 -12.70 -2.07
N LEU A 143 -11.78 -11.90 -1.68
CA LEU A 143 -12.10 -10.61 -2.27
C LEU A 143 -11.77 -9.51 -1.24
N ASP A 144 -10.61 -8.88 -1.35
CA ASP A 144 -10.15 -7.86 -0.39
C ASP A 144 -10.47 -6.46 -0.92
N GLU A 145 -10.96 -5.56 -0.06
CA GLU A 145 -11.51 -4.25 -0.46
C GLU A 145 -12.58 -4.40 -1.57
N TYR A 146 -13.59 -5.25 -1.29
CA TYR A 146 -14.61 -5.63 -2.26
C TYR A 146 -15.51 -4.47 -2.71
N ASP A 147 -15.90 -3.62 -1.76
CA ASP A 147 -16.61 -2.37 -2.01
C ASP A 147 -15.93 -1.55 -3.11
N LYS A 148 -14.61 -1.44 -3.03
CA LYS A 148 -13.83 -0.69 -4.02
C LYS A 148 -13.76 -1.37 -5.38
N SER A 149 -13.80 -2.70 -5.41
CA SER A 149 -13.84 -3.43 -6.67
C SER A 149 -15.12 -3.14 -7.46
N LEU A 150 -16.25 -2.93 -6.77
CA LEU A 150 -17.50 -2.50 -7.40
C LEU A 150 -17.47 -1.04 -7.85
N GLU A 151 -16.99 -0.12 -7.00
CA GLU A 151 -16.84 1.29 -7.38
C GLU A 151 -15.97 1.48 -8.64
N ASN A 152 -14.97 0.61 -8.83
CA ASN A 152 -14.08 0.63 -9.98
C ASN A 152 -14.68 -0.05 -11.23
N GLY A 153 -15.89 -0.61 -11.12
CA GLY A 153 -16.59 -1.26 -12.23
C GLY A 153 -16.09 -2.66 -12.59
N PHE A 154 -15.43 -3.39 -11.69
CA PHE A 154 -14.88 -4.73 -11.97
C PHE A 154 -15.90 -5.88 -11.87
N GLU A 155 -17.20 -5.57 -11.90
CA GLU A 155 -18.28 -6.54 -11.69
C GLU A 155 -18.24 -7.68 -12.71
N GLU A 156 -18.18 -7.36 -14.00
CA GLU A 156 -18.21 -8.36 -15.05
C GLU A 156 -16.92 -9.18 -15.10
N GLU A 157 -15.76 -8.58 -14.80
CA GLU A 157 -14.52 -9.34 -14.72
C GLU A 157 -14.50 -10.30 -13.54
N MET A 158 -14.97 -9.88 -12.35
CA MET A 158 -15.06 -10.76 -11.20
C MET A 158 -16.04 -11.91 -11.44
N LYS A 159 -17.18 -11.63 -12.07
CA LYS A 159 -18.17 -12.64 -12.47
C LYS A 159 -17.56 -13.65 -13.47
N GLY A 160 -16.84 -13.17 -14.47
CA GLY A 160 -16.12 -14.03 -15.43
C GLY A 160 -15.12 -14.96 -14.74
N ILE A 161 -14.35 -14.43 -13.78
CA ILE A 161 -13.38 -15.22 -13.00
C ILE A 161 -14.09 -16.27 -12.15
N ILE A 162 -15.10 -15.88 -11.36
CA ILE A 162 -15.75 -16.77 -10.39
C ILE A 162 -16.43 -17.95 -11.08
N ASN A 163 -17.02 -17.72 -12.25
CA ASN A 163 -17.68 -18.76 -13.04
C ASN A 163 -16.71 -19.83 -13.57
N GLU A 164 -15.41 -19.56 -13.60
CA GLU A 164 -14.37 -20.47 -14.10
C GLU A 164 -13.59 -21.17 -12.99
N LEU A 165 -14.09 -21.14 -11.75
CA LEU A 165 -13.48 -21.79 -10.59
C LEU A 165 -14.29 -23.03 -10.15
N PRO A 166 -14.08 -24.21 -10.79
CA PRO A 166 -14.93 -25.39 -10.57
C PRO A 166 -14.82 -26.00 -9.16
N SER A 167 -13.68 -25.79 -8.48
CA SER A 167 -13.38 -26.39 -7.17
C SER A 167 -13.55 -25.41 -6.01
N LEU A 168 -14.14 -24.24 -6.25
CA LEU A 168 -14.26 -23.18 -5.26
C LEU A 168 -15.21 -23.58 -4.12
N ASN A 169 -14.66 -23.81 -2.93
CA ASN A 169 -15.41 -24.24 -1.75
C ASN A 169 -15.38 -23.24 -0.58
N LYS A 170 -14.47 -22.25 -0.63
CA LYS A 170 -14.28 -21.26 0.41
C LYS A 170 -14.21 -19.85 -0.16
N ARG A 171 -15.00 -18.92 0.40
CA ARG A 171 -15.04 -17.51 -0.01
C ARG A 171 -14.90 -16.60 1.20
N ILE A 172 -13.98 -15.66 1.13
CA ILE A 172 -13.75 -14.65 2.15
C ILE A 172 -13.87 -13.29 1.49
N LEU A 173 -14.78 -12.45 1.98
CA LEU A 173 -14.96 -11.09 1.49
C LEU A 173 -14.57 -10.13 2.60
N THR A 174 -13.74 -9.14 2.28
CA THR A 174 -13.43 -8.04 3.20
C THR A 174 -13.94 -6.72 2.64
N SER A 175 -14.39 -5.83 3.55
CA SER A 175 -14.85 -4.49 3.19
C SER A 175 -14.60 -3.52 4.33
N ALA A 176 -14.39 -2.24 3.99
CA ALA A 176 -14.34 -1.14 4.96
C ALA A 176 -15.71 -0.47 5.15
N THR A 177 -16.71 -0.86 4.36
CA THR A 177 -18.06 -0.28 4.35
C THR A 177 -19.14 -1.37 4.39
N GLN A 178 -20.32 -1.02 4.92
CA GLN A 178 -21.47 -1.93 5.03
C GLN A 178 -22.50 -1.73 3.90
N GLY A 179 -22.47 -0.60 3.19
CA GLY A 179 -23.52 -0.16 2.26
C GLY A 179 -23.58 -0.93 0.94
N VAL A 180 -22.64 -1.85 0.69
CA VAL A 180 -22.49 -2.48 -0.61
C VAL A 180 -23.36 -3.73 -0.73
N SER A 181 -24.32 -3.69 -1.66
CA SER A 181 -25.09 -4.86 -2.06
C SER A 181 -24.15 -5.89 -2.70
N ILE A 182 -24.05 -7.08 -2.09
CA ILE A 182 -23.25 -8.18 -2.63
C ILE A 182 -24.01 -8.79 -3.80
N PRO A 183 -23.51 -8.70 -5.04
CA PRO A 183 -24.11 -9.30 -6.21
C PRO A 183 -24.20 -10.82 -6.09
N LYS A 184 -25.25 -11.39 -6.70
CA LYS A 184 -25.51 -12.84 -6.65
C LYS A 184 -24.39 -13.68 -7.26
N PHE A 185 -23.62 -13.14 -8.21
CA PHE A 185 -22.52 -13.87 -8.85
C PHE A 185 -21.40 -14.25 -7.88
N VAL A 186 -21.28 -13.58 -6.74
CA VAL A 186 -20.26 -13.90 -5.74
C VAL A 186 -20.55 -15.26 -5.07
N GLN A 187 -21.81 -15.71 -5.06
CA GLN A 187 -22.25 -17.00 -4.51
C GLN A 187 -21.84 -17.19 -3.03
N LEU A 188 -22.05 -16.14 -2.21
CA LEU A 188 -21.88 -16.20 -0.76
C LEU A 188 -23.14 -16.77 -0.10
N ASP A 189 -23.32 -18.09 -0.18
CA ASP A 189 -24.43 -18.77 0.50
C ASP A 189 -24.24 -18.77 2.03
N LYS A 190 -25.19 -18.20 2.77
CA LYS A 190 -25.23 -18.15 4.25
C LYS A 190 -23.88 -17.74 4.89
N PRO A 191 -23.34 -16.57 4.56
CA PRO A 191 -22.03 -16.16 5.06
C PRO A 191 -22.10 -15.84 6.56
N LYS A 192 -21.03 -16.18 7.29
CA LYS A 192 -20.80 -15.66 8.64
C LYS A 192 -20.28 -14.23 8.53
N VAL A 193 -20.97 -13.29 9.17
CA VAL A 193 -20.60 -11.87 9.14
C VAL A 193 -19.89 -11.52 10.44
N ILE A 194 -18.67 -11.00 10.30
CA ILE A 194 -17.84 -10.48 11.39
C ILE A 194 -17.79 -8.96 11.21
N ASN A 195 -18.36 -8.20 12.15
CA ASN A 195 -18.53 -6.75 11.99
C ASN A 195 -17.83 -5.95 13.09
N TYR A 196 -16.73 -5.30 12.70
CA TYR A 196 -15.90 -4.42 13.51
C TYR A 196 -15.90 -2.98 12.98
N LEU A 197 -16.90 -2.57 12.18
CA LEU A 197 -16.99 -1.18 11.68
C LEU A 197 -17.32 -0.18 12.79
N THR A 198 -18.04 -0.62 13.81
CA THR A 198 -18.53 0.21 14.92
C THR A 198 -17.61 0.21 16.12
N GLU A 199 -16.67 -0.75 16.22
CA GLU A 199 -15.54 -0.63 17.12
C GLU A 199 -14.71 0.55 16.62
N LYS A 200 -15.00 1.72 17.19
CA LYS A 200 -14.16 2.90 17.05
C LYS A 200 -12.78 2.49 17.53
N ALA A 201 -11.92 2.07 16.61
CA ALA A 201 -10.51 2.29 16.76
C ALA A 201 -10.42 3.73 17.24
N SER A 202 -9.91 3.92 18.46
CA SER A 202 -9.80 5.22 19.14
C SER A 202 -8.74 6.06 18.42
N ALA A 203 -8.88 6.23 17.11
CA ALA A 203 -8.16 7.18 16.31
C ALA A 203 -8.58 8.55 16.84
N LYS A 204 -7.73 9.14 17.69
CA LYS A 204 -7.86 10.55 18.10
C LYS A 204 -7.46 11.42 16.91
N LEU A 205 -8.28 11.37 15.86
CA LEU A 205 -8.15 12.24 14.71
C LEU A 205 -8.61 13.64 15.12
N THR A 206 -7.70 14.60 15.06
CA THR A 206 -8.04 16.00 15.27
C THR A 206 -8.41 16.62 13.93
N LEU A 207 -9.64 17.12 13.80
CA LEU A 207 -10.09 17.82 12.60
C LEU A 207 -9.87 19.33 12.76
N GLN A 208 -9.10 19.92 11.84
CA GLN A 208 -8.82 21.36 11.82
C GLN A 208 -9.23 21.97 10.48
N THR A 209 -9.92 23.11 10.52
CA THR A 209 -10.33 23.85 9.33
C THR A 209 -9.43 25.04 9.13
N VAL A 210 -8.87 25.16 7.94
CA VAL A 210 -8.04 26.28 7.48
C VAL A 210 -8.82 27.03 6.41
N VAL A 211 -9.06 28.32 6.65
CA VAL A 211 -9.87 29.14 5.74
C VAL A 211 -8.94 29.89 4.79
N ALA A 212 -9.10 29.64 3.49
CA ALA A 212 -8.39 30.34 2.44
C ALA A 212 -9.18 31.58 1.97
N PRO A 213 -8.50 32.71 1.70
CA PRO A 213 -9.15 33.93 1.21
C PRO A 213 -9.64 33.77 -0.25
N ASP A 214 -8.92 32.99 -1.05
CA ASP A 214 -9.23 32.76 -2.46
C ASP A 214 -9.56 31.29 -2.75
N LYS A 215 -10.21 31.06 -3.91
CA LYS A 215 -10.64 29.73 -4.34
C LYS A 215 -9.46 28.80 -4.69
N SER A 216 -8.30 29.37 -5.06
CA SER A 216 -7.13 28.58 -5.43
C SER A 216 -6.49 27.92 -4.23
N LYS A 217 -6.59 28.47 -3.01
CA LYS A 217 -6.08 27.82 -1.77
C LYS A 217 -4.57 27.56 -1.71
N LEU A 218 -3.80 27.85 -2.77
CA LEU A 218 -2.38 27.49 -2.91
C LEU A 218 -1.48 28.19 -1.89
N ASN A 219 -1.68 29.50 -1.69
CA ASN A 219 -0.92 30.25 -0.69
C ASN A 219 -1.22 29.74 0.72
N THR A 220 -2.49 29.49 1.02
CA THR A 220 -2.91 28.89 2.30
C THR A 220 -2.33 27.49 2.51
N LEU A 221 -2.21 26.68 1.45
CA LEU A 221 -1.52 25.39 1.50
C LEU A 221 -0.05 25.56 1.89
N LEU A 222 0.66 26.51 1.28
CA LEU A 222 2.06 26.79 1.61
C LEU A 222 2.23 27.27 3.05
N GLU A 223 1.39 28.20 3.50
CA GLU A 223 1.38 28.67 4.89
C GLU A 223 1.09 27.53 5.87
N LEU A 224 0.16 26.64 5.53
CA LEU A 224 -0.16 25.47 6.34
C LEU A 224 1.02 24.50 6.42
N LEU A 225 1.72 24.23 5.32
CA LEU A 225 2.93 23.40 5.33
C LEU A 225 4.04 24.03 6.18
N GLN A 226 4.16 25.36 6.17
CA GLN A 226 5.09 26.09 7.04
C GLN A 226 4.67 26.05 8.51
N TYR A 227 3.37 26.08 8.81
CA TYR A 227 2.83 25.91 10.16
C TYR A 227 3.10 24.50 10.71
N ILE A 228 2.93 23.47 9.89
CA ILE A 228 3.14 22.08 10.31
C ILE A 228 4.64 21.76 10.45
N GLY A 229 5.47 22.24 9.52
CA GLY A 229 6.89 21.93 9.47
C GLY A 229 7.20 20.56 8.83
N ASN A 230 8.31 19.96 9.24
CA ASN A 230 8.91 18.80 8.58
C ASN A 230 8.35 17.45 9.05
N GLU A 231 7.03 17.32 9.05
CA GLU A 231 6.36 16.07 9.38
C GLU A 231 5.88 15.36 8.10
N PRO A 232 5.87 14.01 8.07
CA PRO A 232 5.36 13.28 6.93
C PRO A 232 3.83 13.40 6.83
N GLY A 233 3.35 13.77 5.65
CA GLY A 233 1.92 13.93 5.39
C GLY A 233 1.52 13.82 3.93
N ILE A 234 0.22 13.74 3.71
CA ILE A 234 -0.39 13.63 2.38
C ILE A 234 -1.32 14.81 2.11
N ILE A 235 -1.29 15.29 0.88
CA ILE A 235 -2.17 16.34 0.36
C ILE A 235 -3.09 15.68 -0.66
N PHE A 236 -4.39 15.63 -0.35
CA PHE A 236 -5.40 15.05 -1.23
C PHE A 236 -6.00 16.09 -2.17
N CYS A 237 -5.94 15.77 -3.45
CA CYS A 237 -6.70 16.38 -4.54
C CYS A 237 -7.75 15.38 -5.05
N ASN A 238 -8.87 15.88 -5.57
CA ASN A 238 -9.90 15.05 -6.19
C ASN A 238 -9.51 14.67 -7.63
N LEU A 239 -8.86 15.59 -8.35
CA LEU A 239 -8.53 15.43 -9.77
C LEU A 239 -7.01 15.31 -10.02
N LYS A 240 -6.64 14.62 -11.11
CA LYS A 240 -5.24 14.49 -11.54
C LYS A 240 -4.64 15.84 -11.94
N ASP A 241 -5.41 16.68 -12.61
CA ASP A 241 -4.93 18.00 -13.05
C ASP A 241 -4.60 18.88 -11.85
N SER A 242 -5.42 18.80 -10.78
CA SER A 242 -5.17 19.49 -9.51
C SER A 242 -3.82 19.11 -8.90
N ILE A 243 -3.37 17.85 -9.03
CA ILE A 243 -2.02 17.44 -8.60
C ILE A 243 -0.95 18.19 -9.37
N SER A 244 -1.07 18.29 -10.70
CA SER A 244 -0.10 19.00 -11.53
C SER A 244 0.00 20.48 -11.16
N PHE A 245 -1.14 21.13 -10.88
CA PHE A 245 -1.17 22.53 -10.43
C PHE A 245 -0.52 22.72 -9.06
N VAL A 246 -0.90 21.89 -8.08
CA VAL A 246 -0.34 21.94 -6.73
C VAL A 246 1.17 21.64 -6.77
N SER A 247 1.57 20.63 -7.52
CA SER A 247 2.96 20.23 -7.67
C SER A 247 3.83 21.35 -8.25
N SER A 248 3.42 21.90 -9.40
CA SER A 248 4.14 23.02 -10.05
C SER A 248 4.24 24.26 -9.14
N PHE A 249 3.24 24.49 -8.28
CA PHE A 249 3.28 25.57 -7.31
C PHE A 249 4.27 25.29 -6.17
N LEU A 250 4.26 24.08 -5.62
CA LEU A 250 5.19 23.66 -4.56
C LEU A 250 6.64 23.63 -5.04
N GLU A 251 6.90 23.18 -6.28
CA GLU A 251 8.24 23.19 -6.89
C GLU A 251 8.80 24.62 -6.98
N ARG A 252 8.00 25.59 -7.44
CA ARG A 252 8.40 27.00 -7.51
C ARG A 252 8.74 27.62 -6.15
N HIS A 253 8.24 27.03 -5.06
CA HIS A 253 8.52 27.46 -3.69
C HIS A 253 9.55 26.55 -2.99
N ASN A 254 10.28 25.71 -3.75
CA ASN A 254 11.28 24.78 -3.24
C ASN A 254 10.75 23.83 -2.15
N VAL A 255 9.47 23.47 -2.21
CA VAL A 255 8.88 22.48 -1.32
C VAL A 255 9.04 21.10 -1.95
N ASN A 256 9.92 20.27 -1.40
CA ASN A 256 10.11 18.90 -1.87
C ASN A 256 8.86 18.05 -1.60
N HIS A 257 8.33 17.42 -2.64
CA HIS A 257 7.16 16.58 -2.61
C HIS A 257 7.22 15.51 -3.70
N ALA A 258 6.42 14.46 -3.56
CA ALA A 258 6.23 13.44 -4.58
C ALA A 258 4.76 13.40 -4.99
N CYS A 259 4.50 13.12 -6.26
CA CYS A 259 3.13 12.97 -6.77
C CYS A 259 2.72 11.50 -6.77
N PHE A 260 1.44 11.24 -6.54
CA PHE A 260 0.88 9.89 -6.65
C PHE A 260 -0.54 9.92 -7.25
N SER A 261 -0.66 9.47 -8.49
CA SER A 261 -1.96 9.40 -9.18
C SER A 261 -2.04 8.21 -10.12
N GLY A 262 -3.25 7.79 -10.46
CA GLY A 262 -3.47 6.67 -11.38
C GLY A 262 -3.04 6.92 -12.82
N GLY A 263 -2.70 8.16 -13.19
CA GLY A 263 -2.16 8.49 -14.52
C GLY A 263 -0.66 8.24 -14.65
N MET A 264 0.04 8.01 -13.53
CA MET A 264 1.49 7.83 -13.53
C MET A 264 1.91 6.42 -13.95
N GLU A 265 3.07 6.32 -14.60
CA GLU A 265 3.71 5.03 -14.83
C GLU A 265 3.90 4.28 -13.50
N GLN A 266 3.80 2.94 -13.55
CA GLN A 266 3.94 2.10 -12.37
C GLN A 266 5.28 2.32 -11.66
N LYS A 267 6.36 2.48 -12.44
CA LYS A 267 7.71 2.71 -11.93
C LYS A 267 7.80 4.01 -11.12
N ASP A 268 7.14 5.07 -11.58
CA ASP A 268 7.18 6.37 -10.92
C ASP A 268 6.30 6.40 -9.67
N ARG A 269 5.15 5.71 -9.69
CA ARG A 269 4.36 5.47 -8.47
C ARG A 269 5.16 4.74 -7.41
N GLU A 270 5.85 3.66 -7.78
CA GLU A 270 6.70 2.92 -6.85
C GLU A 270 7.81 3.80 -6.27
N ARG A 271 8.48 4.61 -7.12
CA ARG A 271 9.52 5.56 -6.71
C ARG A 271 9.00 6.62 -5.75
N ALA A 272 7.83 7.21 -6.00
CA ALA A 272 7.21 8.19 -5.11
C ALA A 272 6.99 7.60 -3.71
N LEU A 273 6.47 6.38 -3.63
CA LEU A 273 6.25 5.69 -2.36
C LEU A 273 7.56 5.31 -1.65
N ILE A 274 8.61 4.95 -2.41
CA ILE A 274 9.94 4.67 -1.86
C ILE A 274 10.52 5.94 -1.23
N LYS A 275 10.52 7.05 -1.98
CA LYS A 275 10.99 8.37 -1.51
C LYS A 275 10.23 8.82 -0.25
N PHE A 276 8.94 8.50 -0.17
CA PHE A 276 8.14 8.78 1.02
C PHE A 276 8.51 7.87 2.20
N ARG A 277 8.60 6.55 1.99
CA ARG A 277 8.92 5.56 3.04
C ARG A 277 10.29 5.76 3.68
N ASN A 278 11.28 6.14 2.89
CA ASN A 278 12.64 6.31 3.37
C ASN A 278 12.93 7.74 3.87
N GLY A 279 11.95 8.64 3.81
CA GLY A 279 12.05 10.00 4.34
C GLY A 279 12.81 10.99 3.46
N THR A 280 13.18 10.63 2.23
CA THR A 280 13.80 11.59 1.28
C THR A 280 12.77 12.55 0.72
N CYS A 281 11.49 12.23 0.85
CA CYS A 281 10.38 13.12 0.57
C CYS A 281 9.34 12.98 1.69
N GLN A 282 8.93 14.08 2.32
CA GLN A 282 7.98 14.04 3.44
C GLN A 282 6.54 14.38 3.02
N ILE A 283 6.34 14.89 1.81
CA ILE A 283 5.02 15.31 1.33
C ILE A 283 4.63 14.43 0.13
N LEU A 284 3.45 13.84 0.19
CA LEU A 284 2.84 13.15 -0.95
C LEU A 284 1.63 13.93 -1.44
N VAL A 285 1.62 14.38 -2.69
CA VAL A 285 0.45 15.01 -3.34
C VAL A 285 -0.26 13.94 -4.15
N ALA A 286 -1.53 13.66 -3.84
CA ALA A 286 -2.18 12.49 -4.39
C ALA A 286 -3.69 12.62 -4.61
N THR A 287 -4.22 11.75 -5.47
CA THR A 287 -5.67 11.54 -5.56
C THR A 287 -6.13 10.50 -4.56
N ASP A 288 -7.44 10.27 -4.49
CA ASP A 288 -8.05 9.17 -3.72
C ASP A 288 -7.53 7.76 -4.03
N LEU A 289 -6.75 7.60 -5.11
CA LEU A 289 -6.01 6.37 -5.34
C LEU A 289 -4.97 6.11 -4.25
N ALA A 290 -4.33 7.15 -3.70
CA ALA A 290 -3.37 7.01 -2.60
C ALA A 290 -4.02 6.76 -1.23
N ALA A 291 -5.32 7.05 -1.11
CA ALA A 291 -6.07 6.82 0.12
C ALA A 291 -6.38 5.33 0.36
N ARG A 292 -6.12 4.43 -0.60
CA ARG A 292 -6.64 3.05 -0.60
C ARG A 292 -5.58 2.01 -0.98
N GLY A 293 -5.50 0.90 -0.24
CA GLY A 293 -4.59 -0.22 -0.56
C GLY A 293 -3.09 0.05 -0.71
N ILE A 294 -2.57 1.22 -0.31
CA ILE A 294 -1.13 1.53 -0.38
C ILE A 294 -0.49 1.42 1.00
N ASP A 295 0.61 0.66 1.07
CA ASP A 295 1.49 0.62 2.23
C ASP A 295 2.34 1.90 2.31
N ILE A 296 1.68 2.95 2.78
CA ILE A 296 2.30 4.21 3.18
C ILE A 296 2.47 4.15 4.71
N PRO A 297 3.65 4.55 5.24
CA PRO A 297 3.87 4.69 6.67
C PRO A 297 2.81 5.59 7.29
N GLU A 298 2.63 5.43 8.59
CA GLU A 298 1.75 6.30 9.37
C GLU A 298 2.14 7.78 9.18
N MET A 299 1.16 8.60 8.84
CA MET A 299 1.33 10.03 8.60
C MET A 299 0.93 10.83 9.84
N LYS A 300 1.65 11.93 10.11
CA LYS A 300 1.29 12.85 11.21
C LYS A 300 0.10 13.73 10.87
N TYR A 301 -0.07 14.02 9.59
CA TYR A 301 -1.18 14.83 9.12
C TYR A 301 -1.68 14.44 7.74
N ILE A 302 -2.91 14.86 7.47
CA ILE A 302 -3.57 14.82 6.17
C ILE A 302 -4.03 16.22 5.85
N ILE A 303 -3.86 16.67 4.61
CA ILE A 303 -4.42 17.91 4.10
C ILE A 303 -5.44 17.55 3.02
N HIS A 304 -6.71 17.86 3.25
CA HIS A 304 -7.71 17.91 2.20
C HIS A 304 -7.60 19.27 1.51
N TYR A 305 -6.77 19.34 0.46
CA TYR A 305 -6.69 20.54 -0.38
C TYR A 305 -7.99 20.71 -1.16
N GLU A 306 -8.53 19.60 -1.68
CA GLU A 306 -9.91 19.51 -2.16
C GLU A 306 -10.71 18.60 -1.23
N LEU A 307 -11.91 19.05 -0.84
CA LEU A 307 -12.79 18.28 0.05
C LEU A 307 -13.35 17.07 -0.71
N PRO A 308 -13.46 15.89 -0.06
CA PRO A 308 -14.08 14.72 -0.67
C PRO A 308 -15.58 14.98 -0.91
N ILE A 309 -16.15 14.29 -1.89
CA ILE A 309 -17.57 14.48 -2.26
C ILE A 309 -18.47 13.61 -1.36
N HIS A 310 -17.95 12.45 -0.94
CA HIS A 310 -18.70 11.45 -0.17
C HIS A 310 -18.03 11.12 1.18
N GLU A 311 -18.83 10.71 2.16
CA GLU A 311 -18.36 10.34 3.52
C GLU A 311 -17.39 9.16 3.51
N GLU A 312 -17.60 8.21 2.60
CA GLU A 312 -16.72 7.04 2.45
C GLU A 312 -15.31 7.44 2.03
N GLU A 313 -15.17 8.36 1.07
CA GLU A 313 -13.87 8.93 0.67
C GLU A 313 -13.20 9.65 1.83
N PHE A 314 -13.96 10.44 2.59
CA PHE A 314 -13.47 11.11 3.79
C PHE A 314 -12.92 10.12 4.82
N THR A 315 -13.65 9.05 5.08
CA THR A 315 -13.23 7.98 6.00
C THR A 315 -11.96 7.28 5.49
N HIS A 316 -11.89 6.97 4.21
CA HIS A 316 -10.72 6.34 3.59
C HIS A 316 -9.47 7.21 3.60
N ARG A 317 -9.60 8.50 3.24
CA ARG A 317 -8.50 9.46 3.32
C ARG A 317 -7.97 9.51 4.75
N ASN A 318 -8.86 9.71 5.71
CA ASN A 318 -8.51 9.85 7.12
C ASN A 318 -7.97 8.56 7.76
N GLY A 319 -8.31 7.39 7.24
CA GLY A 319 -7.71 6.12 7.66
C GLY A 319 -6.21 5.98 7.38
N ARG A 320 -5.58 6.94 6.67
CA ARG A 320 -4.13 6.99 6.44
C ARG A 320 -3.33 7.63 7.58
N THR A 321 -3.99 8.39 8.45
CA THR A 321 -3.41 8.92 9.70
C THR A 321 -4.12 8.27 10.89
N ALA A 322 -3.55 8.39 12.09
CA ALA A 322 -4.15 7.86 13.32
C ALA A 322 -4.57 6.37 13.24
N ARG A 323 -3.70 5.50 12.70
CA ARG A 323 -3.85 4.04 12.85
C ARG A 323 -3.83 3.69 14.35
N VAL A 324 -4.37 2.53 14.73
CA VAL A 324 -4.58 2.08 16.12
C VAL A 324 -3.50 2.62 17.09
N ASN A 325 -3.91 3.45 18.05
CA ASN A 325 -3.11 4.13 19.09
C ASN A 325 -2.30 5.39 18.69
N ALA A 326 -2.37 5.87 17.45
CA ALA A 326 -1.69 7.08 17.01
C ALA A 326 -2.58 8.35 17.03
N LYS A 327 -1.95 9.51 17.26
CA LYS A 327 -2.56 10.84 17.10
C LYS A 327 -2.23 11.37 15.71
N GLY A 328 -3.23 11.91 15.02
CA GLY A 328 -3.07 12.53 13.70
C GLY A 328 -3.98 13.74 13.54
N THR A 329 -3.59 14.68 12.70
CA THR A 329 -4.39 15.88 12.41
C THR A 329 -4.81 15.88 10.94
N ALA A 330 -6.11 15.96 10.67
CA ALA A 330 -6.61 16.23 9.33
C ALA A 330 -6.97 17.71 9.20
N TYR A 331 -6.29 18.37 8.29
CA TYR A 331 -6.51 19.76 7.90
C TYR A 331 -7.44 19.82 6.69
N LEU A 332 -8.45 20.65 6.78
CA LEU A 332 -9.44 20.89 5.74
C LEU A 332 -9.23 22.30 5.22
N ILE A 333 -8.71 22.44 4.00
CA ILE A 333 -8.59 23.77 3.40
C ILE A 333 -9.89 24.06 2.65
N LYS A 334 -10.62 25.07 3.11
CA LYS A 334 -11.84 25.54 2.44
C LYS A 334 -11.68 26.99 2.01
N TRP A 335 -12.29 27.35 0.89
CA TRP A 335 -12.45 28.76 0.57
C TRP A 335 -13.42 29.43 1.57
N GLU A 336 -13.23 30.72 1.86
CA GLU A 336 -14.10 31.47 2.79
C GLU A 336 -15.59 31.35 2.43
N LYS A 337 -15.92 31.41 1.14
CA LYS A 337 -17.29 31.31 0.61
C LYS A 337 -17.79 29.87 0.41
N GLU A 338 -16.97 28.87 0.69
CA GLU A 338 -17.32 27.45 0.57
C GLU A 338 -17.76 26.89 1.94
N SER A 339 -18.89 26.16 1.96
CA SER A 339 -19.35 25.42 3.14
C SER A 339 -18.64 24.06 3.23
N LEU A 340 -18.51 23.52 4.44
CA LEU A 340 -18.06 22.14 4.61
C LEU A 340 -19.22 21.17 4.31
N PRO A 341 -18.95 20.00 3.70
CA PRO A 341 -19.93 18.93 3.57
C PRO A 341 -20.53 18.50 4.92
N GLU A 342 -21.81 18.10 4.93
CA GLU A 342 -22.56 17.79 6.16
C GLU A 342 -21.98 16.65 6.99
N PHE A 343 -21.28 15.71 6.35
CA PHE A 343 -20.62 14.59 7.02
C PHE A 343 -19.35 15.02 7.80
N ILE A 344 -18.80 16.20 7.52
CA ILE A 344 -17.64 16.73 8.24
C ILE A 344 -18.12 17.49 9.49
N LYS A 345 -18.10 16.80 10.64
CA LYS A 345 -18.55 17.36 11.93
C LYS A 345 -17.39 17.55 12.91
N GLY A 346 -17.48 18.55 13.77
CA GLY A 346 -16.54 18.74 14.89
C GLY A 346 -15.16 19.30 14.52
N SER A 347 -14.99 19.86 13.31
CA SER A 347 -13.75 20.53 12.93
C SER A 347 -13.61 21.89 13.64
N LYS A 348 -12.40 22.22 14.09
CA LYS A 348 -12.09 23.50 14.74
C LYS A 348 -11.28 24.39 13.81
N LYS A 349 -11.63 25.67 13.69
CA LYS A 349 -10.80 26.63 12.95
C LYS A 349 -9.43 26.74 13.61
N VAL A 350 -8.36 26.67 12.83
CA VAL A 350 -6.98 26.84 13.31
C VAL A 350 -6.36 28.09 12.70
N ASP A 351 -5.59 28.81 13.51
CA ASP A 351 -4.72 29.89 13.04
C ASP A 351 -3.34 29.33 12.71
N ILE A 352 -2.92 29.53 11.46
CA ILE A 352 -1.66 29.03 10.89
C ILE A 352 -0.57 30.12 10.81
N SER A 353 -0.78 31.27 11.48
CA SER A 353 0.16 32.39 11.48
C SER A 353 1.55 32.06 12.06
N LYS A 354 1.63 31.11 13.00
CA LYS A 354 2.88 30.70 13.66
C LYS A 354 3.57 29.57 12.90
N LYS A 355 4.66 29.89 12.20
CA LYS A 355 5.44 28.90 11.43
C LYS A 355 6.26 28.00 12.34
N ALA A 356 6.31 26.71 12.01
CA ALA A 356 7.22 25.75 12.63
C ALA A 356 8.64 25.93 12.07
N PRO A 357 9.68 25.56 12.84
CA PRO A 357 11.05 25.55 12.34
C PRO A 357 11.20 24.51 11.22
N GLN A 358 11.65 24.95 10.06
CA GLN A 358 11.99 24.04 8.95
C GLN A 358 13.45 23.61 9.07
N LYS A 359 13.68 22.30 8.97
CA LYS A 359 15.02 21.71 8.84
C LYS A 359 15.31 21.47 7.37
N ALA A 360 16.57 21.58 6.96
CA ALA A 360 16.96 21.18 5.62
C ALA A 360 16.73 19.67 5.43
N GLN A 361 16.43 19.27 4.19
CA GLN A 361 16.35 17.86 3.82
C GLN A 361 17.71 17.20 4.06
N PHE A 362 17.70 16.12 4.83
CA PHE A 362 18.93 15.38 5.13
C PHE A 362 19.15 14.19 4.20
N TRP A 363 18.09 13.50 3.77
CA TRP A 363 18.18 12.26 3.01
C TRP A 363 17.98 12.47 1.51
N GLU A 364 18.70 11.69 0.71
CA GLU A 364 18.52 11.51 -0.73
C GLU A 364 18.43 10.01 -1.08
N THR A 365 17.63 9.66 -2.10
CA THR A 365 17.46 8.28 -2.54
C THR A 365 18.43 7.96 -3.68
N LEU A 366 19.26 6.93 -3.50
CA LEU A 366 20.01 6.32 -4.60
C LEU A 366 19.27 5.11 -5.17
N PHE A 367 19.22 5.03 -6.50
CA PHE A 367 18.82 3.84 -7.24
C PHE A 367 20.04 2.97 -7.56
N ILE A 368 19.87 1.65 -7.44
CA ILE A 368 20.88 0.65 -7.75
C ILE A 368 20.26 -0.42 -8.66
N SER A 369 20.89 -0.70 -9.80
CA SER A 369 20.36 -1.61 -10.81
C SER A 369 20.38 -3.11 -10.45
N GLY A 370 20.73 -3.47 -9.21
CA GLY A 370 20.84 -4.86 -8.74
C GLY A 370 19.82 -5.18 -7.64
N GLY A 371 19.24 -6.38 -7.67
CA GLY A 371 18.22 -6.83 -6.73
C GLY A 371 18.32 -8.30 -6.34
N ARG A 372 17.24 -8.87 -5.77
CA ARG A 372 17.20 -10.25 -5.28
C ARG A 372 17.52 -11.30 -6.33
N LYS A 373 17.09 -11.09 -7.59
CA LYS A 373 17.40 -12.02 -8.70
C LYS A 373 18.90 -12.15 -8.97
N ASP A 374 19.66 -11.13 -8.62
CA ASP A 374 21.11 -11.11 -8.74
C ASP A 374 21.81 -11.72 -7.50
N LYS A 375 21.05 -12.36 -6.60
CA LYS A 375 21.50 -12.89 -5.31
C LYS A 375 22.07 -11.83 -4.38
N ILE A 376 21.62 -10.59 -4.53
CA ILE A 376 22.00 -9.47 -3.67
C ILE A 376 21.06 -9.42 -2.47
N SER A 377 21.63 -9.37 -1.27
CA SER A 377 20.91 -9.18 0.00
C SER A 377 21.04 -7.75 0.52
N LYS A 378 20.22 -7.36 1.50
CA LYS A 378 20.35 -6.05 2.17
C LYS A 378 21.72 -5.89 2.83
N GLY A 379 22.29 -6.97 3.37
CA GLY A 379 23.62 -6.96 3.98
C GLY A 379 24.74 -6.72 2.98
N ASP A 380 24.59 -7.20 1.74
CA ASP A 380 25.57 -6.93 0.67
C ASP A 380 25.57 -5.46 0.29
N ILE A 381 24.39 -4.85 0.19
CA ILE A 381 24.23 -3.42 -0.08
C ILE A 381 24.84 -2.62 1.06
N ALA A 382 24.50 -2.92 2.32
CA ALA A 382 25.09 -2.23 3.46
C ALA A 382 26.63 -2.36 3.48
N GLY A 383 27.15 -3.56 3.17
CA GLY A 383 28.58 -3.79 3.04
C GLY A 383 29.26 -2.94 1.97
N LEU A 384 28.61 -2.74 0.81
CA LEU A 384 29.11 -1.86 -0.26
C LEU A 384 29.24 -0.41 0.25
N PHE A 385 28.18 0.12 0.85
CA PHE A 385 28.15 1.50 1.32
C PHE A 385 29.08 1.76 2.53
N PHE A 386 29.22 0.81 3.45
CA PHE A 386 30.16 0.96 4.56
C PHE A 386 31.62 0.81 4.12
N LYS A 387 31.95 -0.28 3.40
CA LYS A 387 33.36 -0.60 3.09
C LYS A 387 33.93 0.21 1.94
N GLN A 388 33.15 0.40 0.88
CA GLN A 388 33.60 1.15 -0.30
C GLN A 388 33.08 2.58 -0.25
N GLY A 389 31.85 2.79 0.22
CA GLY A 389 31.27 4.14 0.33
C GLY A 389 31.93 4.95 1.45
N GLY A 390 32.39 4.29 2.53
CA GLY A 390 32.96 4.97 3.70
C GLY A 390 31.90 5.57 4.61
N LEU A 391 30.66 5.10 4.52
CA LEU A 391 29.56 5.55 5.36
C LEU A 391 29.65 4.97 6.78
N ASN A 392 29.17 5.74 7.74
CA ASN A 392 28.89 5.26 9.09
C ASN A 392 27.44 4.75 9.19
N LYS A 393 27.12 4.03 10.27
CA LYS A 393 25.77 3.45 10.49
C LYS A 393 24.66 4.50 10.44
N ASP A 394 24.92 5.70 10.97
CA ASP A 394 23.93 6.79 11.02
C ASP A 394 23.70 7.48 9.67
N GLN A 395 24.56 7.20 8.69
CA GLN A 395 24.48 7.76 7.34
C GLN A 395 23.89 6.76 6.34
N LEU A 396 23.55 5.53 6.75
CA LEU A 396 22.88 4.57 5.89
C LEU A 396 21.43 4.42 6.32
N GLY A 397 20.53 5.02 5.55
CA GLY A 397 19.10 4.96 5.80
C GLY A 397 18.45 3.66 5.31
N VAL A 398 17.15 3.73 5.06
CA VAL A 398 16.36 2.56 4.65
C VAL A 398 16.87 1.95 3.34
N ILE A 399 17.11 0.64 3.35
CA ILE A 399 17.42 -0.16 2.15
C ILE A 399 16.15 -0.91 1.71
N GLU A 400 15.62 -0.52 0.55
CA GLU A 400 14.48 -1.16 -0.10
C GLU A 400 14.93 -2.05 -1.26
N LEU A 401 15.06 -3.35 -0.97
CA LEU A 401 15.54 -4.37 -1.92
C LEU A 401 14.37 -5.00 -2.68
N LYS A 402 14.31 -4.76 -4.00
CA LYS A 402 13.34 -5.34 -4.93
C LYS A 402 13.91 -6.56 -5.67
N GLN A 403 13.11 -7.15 -6.57
CA GLN A 403 13.55 -8.29 -7.38
C GLN A 403 14.68 -7.92 -8.34
N ASP A 404 14.53 -6.81 -9.05
CA ASP A 404 15.42 -6.43 -10.15
C ASP A 404 16.33 -5.22 -9.80
N CYS A 405 16.07 -4.53 -8.68
CA CYS A 405 16.78 -3.31 -8.27
C CYS A 405 16.77 -3.10 -6.75
N THR A 406 17.49 -2.09 -6.27
CA THR A 406 17.54 -1.65 -4.87
C THR A 406 17.48 -0.14 -4.77
N PHE A 407 16.88 0.37 -3.70
CA PHE A 407 16.89 1.79 -3.34
C PHE A 407 17.50 1.97 -1.95
N VAL A 408 18.30 3.02 -1.77
CA VAL A 408 19.01 3.28 -0.51
C VAL A 408 18.92 4.76 -0.19
N ALA A 409 18.50 5.10 1.03
CA ALA A 409 18.59 6.47 1.53
C ALA A 409 19.99 6.76 2.09
N VAL A 410 20.59 7.89 1.68
CA VAL A 410 21.91 8.37 2.11
C VAL A 410 21.85 9.89 2.36
N PRO A 411 22.80 10.51 3.07
CA PRO A 411 22.78 11.95 3.26
C PRO A 411 22.92 12.70 1.93
N LEU A 412 22.06 13.70 1.74
CA LEU A 412 21.98 14.54 0.54
C LEU A 412 23.35 15.16 0.19
N SER A 413 24.09 15.59 1.20
CA SER A 413 25.40 16.25 1.04
C SER A 413 26.47 15.38 0.39
N ILE A 414 26.36 14.04 0.49
CA ILE A 414 27.35 13.09 -0.04
C ILE A 414 26.78 12.17 -1.13
N ALA A 415 25.53 12.38 -1.54
CA ALA A 415 24.84 11.49 -2.48
C ALA A 415 25.57 11.39 -3.83
N ASN A 416 26.00 12.52 -4.39
CA ASN A 416 26.73 12.55 -5.67
C ASN A 416 28.14 11.92 -5.54
N GLU A 417 28.87 12.21 -4.47
CA GLU A 417 30.18 11.59 -4.20
C GLU A 417 30.07 10.06 -4.12
N LEU A 418 29.03 9.56 -3.44
CA LEU A 418 28.76 8.13 -3.36
C LEU A 418 28.42 7.52 -4.71
N VAL A 419 27.67 8.23 -5.57
CA VAL A 419 27.41 7.79 -6.94
C VAL A 419 28.72 7.67 -7.70
N ASP A 420 29.57 8.70 -7.68
CA ASP A 420 30.85 8.69 -8.41
C ASP A 420 31.77 7.55 -7.94
N LYS A 421 31.80 7.30 -6.63
CA LYS A 421 32.64 6.27 -6.02
C LYS A 421 32.13 4.84 -6.22
N LEU A 422 30.80 4.64 -6.16
CA LEU A 422 30.20 3.31 -6.12
C LEU A 422 29.56 2.88 -7.43
N ASN A 423 29.30 3.79 -8.35
CA ASN A 423 28.77 3.43 -9.67
C ASN A 423 29.75 2.50 -10.40
N ASN A 424 29.21 1.54 -11.17
CA ASN A 424 29.98 0.53 -11.89
C ASN A 424 30.79 -0.44 -11.01
N THR A 425 30.60 -0.46 -9.70
CA THR A 425 31.19 -1.47 -8.81
C THR A 425 30.57 -2.85 -9.00
N ARG A 426 31.29 -3.89 -8.61
CA ARG A 426 30.80 -5.27 -8.65
C ARG A 426 30.22 -5.66 -7.30
N LEU A 427 28.94 -6.04 -7.30
CA LEU A 427 28.25 -6.58 -6.13
C LEU A 427 27.82 -8.02 -6.45
N LYS A 428 28.40 -8.99 -5.72
CA LYS A 428 28.35 -10.42 -6.08
C LYS A 428 28.81 -10.64 -7.53
N LYS A 429 27.96 -11.21 -8.38
CA LYS A 429 28.26 -11.48 -9.79
C LYS A 429 27.88 -10.33 -10.73
N LYS A 430 27.17 -9.30 -10.24
CA LYS A 430 26.61 -8.22 -11.05
C LYS A 430 27.43 -6.94 -10.94
N LYS A 431 27.68 -6.29 -12.07
CA LYS A 431 28.12 -4.89 -12.12
C LYS A 431 26.89 -4.00 -11.94
N VAL A 432 26.85 -3.21 -10.87
CA VAL A 432 25.69 -2.37 -10.54
C VAL A 432 25.88 -0.96 -11.08
N ARG A 433 24.79 -0.35 -11.57
CA ARG A 433 24.73 1.07 -11.89
C ARG A 433 24.03 1.78 -10.74
N ILE A 434 24.59 2.90 -10.30
CA ILE A 434 24.08 3.68 -9.18
C ILE A 434 23.82 5.11 -9.67
N SER A 435 22.69 5.69 -9.28
CA SER A 435 22.31 7.07 -9.62
C SER A 435 21.44 7.68 -8.53
N VAL A 436 21.44 9.01 -8.42
CA VAL A 436 20.43 9.74 -7.64
C VAL A 436 19.06 9.59 -8.31
N LEU A 437 17.97 9.61 -7.52
CA LEU A 437 16.59 9.42 -7.98
C LEU A 437 15.76 10.70 -8.02
#